data_AF-D0MKP5-F1
#
_entry.id   AF-D0MKP5-F1
#
_cell.length_a   1.000
_cell.length_b   1.000
_cell.length_c   1.000
_cell.angle_alpha   90.00
_cell.angle_beta   90.00
_cell.angle_gamma   90.00
#
_symmetry.space_group_name_H-M   'P 1'
#
loop_
_entity.id
_entity.type
_entity.pdbx_description
1 polymer ?
#
loop_
_entity_poly.entity_id
_entity_poly.type
_entity_poly.pdbx_seq_one_letter_code
_entity_poly.pdbx_strand_id
1 'polypeptide(L)'
;MRKLKVLIVARTRTNNDQLRCIGGLAWEDTEANCYSVRLLNPDNLYRRKSISKGLKGFWETSSPYRIGHLWEITIREPDKKIPPHVEDVIVEDARIRRKFWMSEMYDKLIDLLEKSRSSILWRGSPSVLFDRKIQFNVNGKGYIDKSNIPSCSTGFWLPDKDLHRCYDFNNKLCYCYKGDSNEVYYLPYVGVFKETPPVLKKDTLIRVSLSRWFGEPERCWLMMSGWFEPPTVITL
;
A
#
# COMPACT_ATOMS: atom_id res chain seq x y z
N MET A 1 -12.27 -14.17 17.73
CA MET A 1 -12.00 -12.80 17.22
C MET A 1 -10.65 -12.36 17.74
N ARG A 2 -9.81 -11.76 16.90
CA ARG A 2 -8.43 -11.40 17.24
C ARG A 2 -8.31 -9.89 17.39
N LYS A 3 -7.57 -9.41 18.40
CA LYS A 3 -7.30 -7.98 18.59
C LYS A 3 -5.91 -7.65 18.06
N LEU A 4 -5.81 -6.57 17.29
CA LEU A 4 -4.58 -6.10 16.67
C LEU A 4 -4.36 -4.63 16.99
N LYS A 5 -3.11 -4.25 17.22
CA LYS A 5 -2.67 -2.85 17.05
C LYS A 5 -2.41 -2.63 15.57
N VAL A 6 -3.01 -1.60 15.00
CA VAL A 6 -2.89 -1.29 13.56
C VAL A 6 -2.54 0.18 13.37
N LEU A 7 -1.33 0.43 12.88
CA LEU A 7 -0.92 1.75 12.40
C LEU A 7 -1.40 1.91 10.96
N ILE A 8 -2.26 2.89 10.70
CA ILE A 8 -2.76 3.16 9.35
C ILE A 8 -1.66 3.86 8.55
N VAL A 9 -1.27 3.26 7.43
CA VAL A 9 -0.16 3.73 6.57
C VAL A 9 -0.62 4.09 5.17
N ALA A 10 -1.83 3.70 4.77
CA ALA A 10 -2.35 3.99 3.44
C ALA A 10 -3.86 4.19 3.45
N ARG A 11 -4.30 5.13 2.61
CA ARG A 11 -5.67 5.22 2.12
C ARG A 11 -5.56 5.33 0.60
N THR A 12 -6.18 4.39 -0.10
CA THR A 12 -6.05 4.27 -1.55
C THR A 12 -7.38 4.55 -2.22
N ARG A 13 -7.40 5.46 -3.19
CA ARG A 13 -8.56 5.77 -4.02
C ARG A 13 -8.90 4.57 -4.91
N THR A 14 -10.18 4.30 -5.05
CA THR A 14 -10.69 3.40 -6.10
C THR A 14 -10.91 4.21 -7.39
N ASN A 15 -11.15 3.55 -8.52
CA ASN A 15 -11.25 4.19 -9.85
C ASN A 15 -12.25 5.37 -9.92
N ASN A 16 -13.21 5.44 -9.01
CA ASN A 16 -14.28 6.44 -9.01
C ASN A 16 -14.08 7.49 -7.89
N ASP A 17 -12.99 7.40 -7.13
CA ASP A 17 -12.66 8.20 -5.95
C ASP A 17 -13.74 8.24 -4.83
N GLN A 18 -14.78 7.41 -4.92
CA GLN A 18 -15.86 7.34 -3.93
C GLN A 18 -15.53 6.44 -2.74
N LEU A 19 -14.67 5.45 -2.96
CA LEU A 19 -14.32 4.45 -1.97
C LEU A 19 -12.81 4.43 -1.69
N ARG A 20 -12.45 3.86 -0.54
CA ARG A 20 -11.09 3.79 -0.02
C ARG A 20 -10.75 2.36 0.38
N CYS A 21 -9.62 1.87 -0.09
CA CYS A 21 -8.94 0.76 0.57
C CYS A 21 -8.09 1.33 1.70
N ILE A 22 -8.19 0.75 2.90
CA ILE A 22 -7.44 1.21 4.07
C ILE A 22 -6.35 0.17 4.36
N GLY A 23 -5.10 0.60 4.33
CA GLY A 23 -3.93 -0.26 4.58
C GLY A 23 -3.25 0.11 5.89
N GLY A 24 -2.82 -0.92 6.64
CA GLY A 24 -2.11 -0.76 7.90
C GLY A 24 -0.90 -1.67 8.02
N LEU A 25 -0.05 -1.37 9.00
CA LEU A 25 0.86 -2.33 9.61
C LEU A 25 0.24 -2.78 10.93
N ALA A 26 0.08 -4.08 11.11
CA ALA A 26 -0.55 -4.67 12.28
C ALA A 26 0.43 -5.51 13.09
N TRP A 27 0.21 -5.56 14.39
CA TRP A 27 0.88 -6.47 15.31
C TRP A 27 -0.04 -6.79 16.50
N GLU A 28 0.22 -7.89 17.19
CA GLU A 28 -0.52 -8.28 18.39
C GLU A 28 0.16 -7.69 19.62
N ASP A 29 1.09 -8.44 20.19
CA ASP A 29 1.77 -8.05 21.42
C ASP A 29 3.04 -7.24 21.15
N THR A 30 3.86 -7.72 20.20
CA THR A 30 5.20 -7.17 19.91
C THR A 30 5.31 -6.65 18.48
N GLU A 31 6.05 -5.56 18.32
CA GLU A 31 6.29 -4.94 17.01
C GLU A 31 7.21 -5.77 16.10
N ALA A 32 8.00 -6.69 16.66
CA ALA A 32 8.94 -7.55 15.93
C ALA A 32 8.28 -8.52 14.91
N ASN A 33 6.96 -8.67 14.98
CA ASN A 33 6.20 -9.49 14.02
C ASN A 33 5.16 -8.64 13.29
N CYS A 34 5.46 -7.37 12.98
CA CYS A 34 4.50 -6.55 12.25
C CYS A 34 4.28 -7.09 10.83
N TYR A 35 3.04 -7.05 10.36
CA TYR A 35 2.67 -7.49 9.01
C TYR A 35 1.69 -6.51 8.38
N SER A 36 1.63 -6.50 7.06
CA SER A 36 0.67 -5.64 6.36
C SER A 36 -0.75 -6.17 6.51
N VAL A 37 -1.73 -5.28 6.63
CA VAL A 37 -3.16 -5.59 6.64
C VAL A 37 -3.95 -4.67 5.73
N ARG A 38 -5.04 -5.19 5.17
CA ARG A 38 -6.08 -4.42 4.48
C ARG A 38 -7.38 -4.52 5.27
N LEU A 39 -7.84 -3.39 5.78
CA LEU A 39 -9.05 -3.33 6.59
C LEU A 39 -10.28 -3.31 5.69
N LEU A 40 -11.11 -4.35 5.78
CA LEU A 40 -12.38 -4.44 5.08
C LEU A 40 -13.53 -3.95 5.95
N ASN A 41 -14.41 -3.14 5.34
CA ASN A 41 -15.64 -2.64 5.95
C ASN A 41 -16.71 -3.75 5.96
N PRO A 42 -17.17 -4.24 7.14
CA PRO A 42 -18.19 -5.28 7.22
C PRO A 42 -19.52 -4.89 6.55
N ASP A 43 -19.92 -3.61 6.66
CA ASP A 43 -21.18 -3.09 6.12
C ASP A 43 -21.21 -3.12 4.59
N ASN A 44 -20.03 -3.11 3.97
CA ASN A 44 -19.86 -3.12 2.51
C ASN A 44 -19.41 -4.49 1.97
N LEU A 45 -19.40 -5.54 2.77
CA LEU A 45 -19.17 -6.90 2.28
C LEU A 45 -20.43 -7.50 1.64
N TYR A 46 -21.60 -7.16 2.20
CA TYR A 46 -22.87 -7.82 1.89
C TYR A 46 -23.90 -6.90 1.20
N ARG A 47 -23.57 -5.64 0.91
CA ARG A 47 -24.47 -4.73 0.17
C ARG A 47 -24.76 -5.30 -1.23
N ARG A 48 -26.03 -5.69 -1.44
CA ARG A 48 -26.56 -6.27 -2.71
C ARG A 48 -26.69 -5.25 -3.85
N LYS A 49 -26.62 -3.94 -3.60
CA LYS A 49 -26.87 -2.90 -4.61
C LYS A 49 -25.58 -2.50 -5.34
N SER A 50 -25.47 -2.94 -6.60
CA SER A 50 -24.72 -2.36 -7.73
C SER A 50 -23.30 -1.83 -7.51
N ILE A 51 -22.57 -2.37 -6.54
CA ILE A 51 -21.12 -2.25 -6.58
C ILE A 51 -20.65 -3.32 -7.55
N SER A 52 -20.21 -2.88 -8.73
CA SER A 52 -19.64 -3.74 -9.78
C SER A 52 -18.74 -4.81 -9.15
N LYS A 53 -18.92 -6.07 -9.57
CA LYS A 53 -18.17 -7.24 -9.10
C LYS A 53 -16.69 -6.86 -8.89
N GLY A 54 -16.26 -6.68 -7.64
CA GLY A 54 -14.86 -6.33 -7.31
C GLY A 54 -14.64 -5.25 -6.23
N LEU A 55 -15.67 -4.50 -5.84
CA LEU A 55 -15.55 -3.37 -4.89
C LEU A 55 -16.17 -3.65 -3.50
N LYS A 56 -16.16 -4.91 -3.04
CA LYS A 56 -16.66 -5.30 -1.71
C LYS A 56 -15.66 -4.98 -0.61
N GLY A 57 -16.17 -4.57 0.56
CA GLY A 57 -15.36 -4.32 1.76
C GLY A 57 -14.55 -3.02 1.73
N PHE A 58 -14.76 -2.13 0.75
CA PHE A 58 -14.12 -0.82 0.76
C PHE A 58 -14.86 0.16 1.67
N TRP A 59 -14.12 1.16 2.15
CA TRP A 59 -14.63 2.20 3.03
C TRP A 59 -15.07 3.43 2.25
N GLU A 60 -16.04 4.18 2.77
CA GLU A 60 -16.35 5.50 2.25
C GLU A 60 -15.22 6.50 2.50
N THR A 61 -15.20 7.62 1.78
CA THR A 61 -14.19 8.68 1.95
C THR A 61 -14.19 9.29 3.35
N SER A 62 -15.34 9.26 4.03
CA SER A 62 -15.58 9.75 5.39
C SER A 62 -14.94 8.89 6.49
N SER A 63 -14.72 7.59 6.24
CA SER A 63 -14.23 6.58 7.20
C SER A 63 -13.14 7.11 8.16
N PRO A 64 -13.15 6.79 9.46
CA PRO A 64 -12.30 7.45 10.46
C PRO A 64 -10.82 7.07 10.40
N TYR A 65 -10.44 6.03 9.66
CA TYR A 65 -9.05 5.57 9.55
C TYR A 65 -8.21 6.56 8.73
N ARG A 66 -7.35 7.32 9.40
CA ARG A 66 -6.43 8.31 8.81
C ARG A 66 -4.99 7.81 8.91
N ILE A 67 -4.17 8.14 7.90
CA ILE A 67 -2.74 7.81 7.88
C ILE A 67 -2.08 8.43 9.13
N GLY A 68 -1.22 7.67 9.80
CA GLY A 68 -0.58 8.05 11.06
C GLY A 68 -1.41 7.77 12.31
N HIS A 69 -2.66 7.33 12.20
CA HIS A 69 -3.43 6.91 13.37
C HIS A 69 -3.11 5.46 13.75
N LEU A 70 -2.82 5.22 15.03
CA LEU A 70 -2.72 3.91 15.64
C LEU A 70 -4.05 3.53 16.29
N TRP A 71 -4.57 2.39 15.89
CA TRP A 71 -5.82 1.82 16.38
C TRP A 71 -5.58 0.50 17.09
N GLU A 72 -6.44 0.18 18.04
CA GLU A 72 -6.68 -1.20 18.46
C GLU A 72 -7.95 -1.66 17.74
N ILE A 73 -7.86 -2.76 16.99
CA ILE A 73 -8.91 -3.25 16.11
C ILE A 73 -9.21 -4.70 16.45
N THR A 74 -10.47 -5.01 16.73
CA THR A 74 -10.97 -6.37 16.77
C THR A 74 -11.31 -6.80 15.35
N ILE A 75 -10.74 -7.91 14.90
CA ILE A 75 -10.92 -8.43 13.55
C ILE A 75 -11.47 -9.85 13.53
N ARG A 76 -12.00 -10.22 12.36
CA ARG A 76 -12.14 -11.60 11.92
C ARG A 76 -11.53 -11.79 10.53
N GLU A 77 -11.20 -13.05 10.23
CA GLU A 77 -10.70 -13.43 8.91
C GLU A 77 -11.88 -13.56 7.91
N PRO A 78 -11.69 -13.20 6.62
CA PRO A 78 -12.65 -13.54 5.57
C PRO A 78 -12.72 -15.05 5.34
N ASP A 79 -13.89 -15.56 4.93
CA ASP A 79 -14.09 -17.00 4.65
C ASP A 79 -13.14 -17.54 3.57
N LYS A 80 -12.74 -16.68 2.63
CA LYS A 80 -11.79 -16.99 1.58
C LYS A 80 -10.82 -15.84 1.36
N LYS A 81 -9.52 -16.13 1.47
CA LYS A 81 -8.44 -15.23 1.06
C LYS A 81 -8.09 -15.46 -0.41
N ILE A 82 -7.83 -14.37 -1.14
CA ILE A 82 -7.52 -14.41 -2.57
C ILE A 82 -6.08 -13.90 -2.75
N PRO A 83 -5.11 -14.79 -2.99
CA PRO A 83 -3.73 -14.38 -3.28
C PRO A 83 -3.65 -13.39 -4.48
N PRO A 84 -2.75 -12.41 -4.44
CA PRO A 84 -1.78 -12.13 -3.37
C PRO A 84 -2.36 -11.35 -2.18
N HIS A 85 -3.66 -11.02 -2.18
CA HIS A 85 -4.34 -10.21 -1.16
C HIS A 85 -4.76 -11.04 0.08
N VAL A 86 -3.80 -11.76 0.67
CA VAL A 86 -4.03 -12.60 1.85
C VAL A 86 -4.03 -11.80 3.16
N GLU A 87 -3.68 -10.52 3.10
CA GLU A 87 -3.68 -9.59 4.22
C GLU A 87 -5.04 -8.94 4.53
N ASP A 88 -6.09 -9.30 3.80
CA ASP A 88 -7.44 -8.83 4.06
C ASP A 88 -7.98 -9.31 5.41
N VAL A 89 -8.49 -8.38 6.21
CA VAL A 89 -9.14 -8.63 7.50
C VAL A 89 -10.41 -7.81 7.62
N ILE A 90 -11.43 -8.36 8.27
CA ILE A 90 -12.73 -7.69 8.44
C ILE A 90 -12.75 -7.03 9.81
N VAL A 91 -13.05 -5.74 9.83
CA VAL A 91 -13.11 -4.95 11.08
C VAL A 91 -14.45 -5.20 11.77
N GLU A 92 -14.41 -5.62 13.02
CA GLU A 92 -15.61 -5.80 13.86
C GLU A 92 -15.77 -4.65 14.87
N ASP A 93 -14.66 -4.18 15.44
CA ASP A 93 -14.63 -3.05 16.36
C ASP A 93 -13.27 -2.33 16.28
N ALA A 94 -13.23 -1.04 16.58
CA ALA A 94 -12.00 -0.25 16.51
C ALA A 94 -12.00 0.93 17.48
N ARG A 95 -10.90 1.06 18.24
CA ARG A 95 -10.64 2.19 19.14
C ARG A 95 -9.31 2.85 18.81
N ILE A 96 -9.35 4.16 18.59
CA ILE A 96 -8.12 4.93 18.39
C ILE A 96 -7.29 4.97 19.68
N ARG A 97 -5.98 4.75 19.54
CA ARG A 97 -5.03 4.74 20.66
C ARG A 97 -4.10 5.94 20.63
N ARG A 98 -3.55 6.27 19.46
CA ARG A 98 -2.61 7.38 19.27
C ARG A 98 -2.72 7.95 17.86
N LYS A 99 -2.31 9.22 17.71
CA LYS A 99 -2.10 9.87 16.41
C LYS A 99 -0.63 10.25 16.33
N PHE A 100 0.05 9.79 15.29
CA PHE A 100 1.41 10.20 14.95
C PHE A 100 1.36 11.35 13.93
N TRP A 101 2.28 12.29 14.08
CA TRP A 101 2.54 13.29 13.07
C TRP A 101 3.25 12.65 11.86
N MET A 102 3.04 13.20 10.67
CA MET A 102 3.69 12.69 9.46
C MET A 102 5.22 12.72 9.56
N SER A 103 5.78 13.68 10.28
CA SER A 103 7.23 13.79 10.55
C SER A 103 7.78 12.66 11.42
N GLU A 104 6.95 12.01 12.25
CA GLU A 104 7.35 10.86 13.06
C GLU A 104 7.28 9.54 12.28
N MET A 105 6.57 9.52 11.15
CA MET A 105 6.19 8.27 10.49
C MET A 105 7.37 7.55 9.86
N TYR A 106 8.35 8.26 9.29
CA TYR A 106 9.47 7.61 8.62
C TYR A 106 10.28 6.75 9.59
N ASP A 107 10.79 7.32 10.67
CA ASP A 107 11.59 6.59 11.66
C ASP A 107 10.79 5.47 12.30
N LYS A 108 9.50 5.73 12.63
CA LYS A 108 8.63 4.70 13.18
C LYS A 108 8.44 3.53 12.23
N LEU A 109 8.22 3.79 10.95
CA LEU A 109 8.00 2.73 9.96
C LEU A 109 9.28 1.97 9.64
N ILE A 110 10.41 2.65 9.49
CA ILE A 110 11.71 2.00 9.30
C ILE A 110 12.01 1.08 10.49
N ASP A 111 11.86 1.56 11.72
CA ASP A 111 12.07 0.75 12.92
C ASP A 111 11.17 -0.49 12.96
N LEU A 112 9.88 -0.32 12.66
CA LEU A 112 8.92 -1.43 12.57
C LEU A 112 9.28 -2.45 11.50
N LEU A 113 9.67 -1.98 10.31
CA LEU A 113 9.92 -2.81 9.14
C LEU A 113 11.26 -3.56 9.26
N GLU A 114 12.32 -2.92 9.76
CA GLU A 114 13.63 -3.55 9.98
C GLU A 114 13.60 -4.62 11.07
N LYS A 115 12.79 -4.41 12.12
CA LYS A 115 12.60 -5.41 13.18
C LYS A 115 11.63 -6.52 12.78
N SER A 116 10.87 -6.32 11.71
CA SER A 116 9.85 -7.29 11.30
C SER A 116 10.47 -8.53 10.68
N ARG A 117 9.94 -9.69 11.04
CA ARG A 117 10.21 -10.95 10.33
C ARG A 117 9.47 -11.06 8.99
N SER A 118 8.55 -10.14 8.69
CA SER A 118 7.81 -10.12 7.43
C SER A 118 8.66 -9.52 6.30
N SER A 119 8.75 -10.20 5.16
CA SER A 119 9.46 -9.72 3.96
C SER A 119 8.66 -8.68 3.17
N ILE A 120 8.28 -7.57 3.84
CA ILE A 120 7.47 -6.49 3.26
C ILE A 120 8.22 -5.17 3.08
N LEU A 121 9.55 -5.19 3.26
CA LEU A 121 10.44 -4.08 2.95
C LEU A 121 11.40 -4.51 1.84
N TRP A 122 11.34 -3.81 0.70
CA TRP A 122 12.21 -4.04 -0.45
C TRP A 122 13.17 -2.85 -0.64
N ARG A 123 14.37 -3.13 -1.15
CA ARG A 123 15.43 -2.13 -1.37
C ARG A 123 16.04 -2.29 -2.76
N GLY A 124 16.28 -1.18 -3.46
CA GLY A 124 16.91 -1.19 -4.79
C GLY A 124 15.95 -0.82 -5.93
N SER A 125 16.20 -1.35 -7.12
CA SER A 125 15.39 -1.07 -8.31
C SER A 125 13.99 -1.70 -8.24
N PRO A 126 13.02 -1.26 -9.06
CA PRO A 126 11.66 -1.80 -9.05
C PRO A 126 11.56 -3.33 -9.24
N SER A 127 12.58 -3.96 -9.83
CA SER A 127 12.64 -5.42 -10.03
C SER A 127 12.64 -6.23 -8.73
N VAL A 128 13.00 -5.63 -7.58
CA VAL A 128 13.03 -6.35 -6.29
C VAL A 128 11.65 -6.52 -5.65
N LEU A 129 10.65 -5.76 -6.11
CA LEU A 129 9.33 -5.70 -5.50
C LEU A 129 8.62 -7.06 -5.53
N PHE A 130 7.87 -7.33 -4.47
CA PHE A 130 7.07 -8.55 -4.31
C PHE A 130 7.90 -9.82 -4.48
N ASP A 131 9.04 -9.87 -3.78
CA ASP A 131 9.96 -11.01 -3.77
C ASP A 131 10.49 -11.33 -5.19
N ARG A 132 10.77 -10.29 -5.98
CA ARG A 132 11.24 -10.38 -7.38
C ARG A 132 10.24 -11.05 -8.33
N LYS A 133 8.96 -11.10 -7.96
CA LYS A 133 7.91 -11.70 -8.80
C LYS A 133 7.21 -10.69 -9.71
N ILE A 134 7.45 -9.40 -9.51
CA ILE A 134 6.92 -8.34 -10.35
C ILE A 134 7.41 -8.49 -11.79
N GLN A 135 6.52 -8.29 -12.75
CA GLN A 135 6.82 -8.22 -14.17
C GLN A 135 6.53 -6.81 -14.67
N PHE A 136 7.20 -6.38 -15.74
CA PHE A 136 6.94 -5.11 -16.40
C PHE A 136 6.57 -5.36 -17.85
N ASN A 137 5.54 -4.67 -18.33
CA ASN A 137 5.21 -4.70 -19.74
C ASN A 137 6.11 -3.75 -20.54
N VAL A 138 5.97 -3.76 -21.87
CA VAL A 138 6.71 -2.90 -22.80
C VAL A 138 6.58 -1.39 -22.51
N ASN A 139 5.55 -0.98 -21.78
CA ASN A 139 5.29 0.41 -21.38
C ASN A 139 5.80 0.70 -19.96
N GLY A 140 6.58 -0.19 -19.35
CA GLY A 140 7.12 -0.01 -18.01
C GLY A 140 6.12 -0.10 -16.86
N LYS A 141 4.89 -0.57 -17.11
CA LYS A 141 3.88 -0.75 -16.04
C LYS A 141 4.06 -2.10 -15.38
N GLY A 142 4.25 -2.08 -14.05
CA GLY A 142 4.45 -3.28 -13.24
C GLY A 142 3.16 -4.06 -13.00
N TYR A 143 3.22 -5.39 -13.03
CA TYR A 143 2.09 -6.27 -12.73
C TYR A 143 2.53 -7.65 -12.20
N ILE A 144 1.58 -8.33 -11.57
CA ILE A 144 1.62 -9.75 -11.22
C ILE A 144 0.51 -10.46 -12.01
N ASP A 145 0.83 -11.65 -12.51
CA ASP A 145 -0.14 -12.58 -13.10
C ASP A 145 -0.24 -13.88 -12.27
N LYS A 146 -1.04 -14.83 -12.73
CA LYS A 146 -1.28 -16.09 -12.00
C LYS A 146 -0.11 -17.08 -12.06
N SER A 147 0.92 -16.84 -12.87
CA SER A 147 2.06 -17.77 -13.02
C SER A 147 3.02 -17.71 -11.84
N ASN A 148 3.13 -16.56 -11.16
CA ASN A 148 4.05 -16.37 -10.05
C ASN A 148 3.51 -15.38 -9.01
N ILE A 149 2.65 -15.88 -8.12
CA ILE A 149 1.94 -15.05 -7.14
C ILE A 149 2.83 -14.79 -5.90
N PRO A 150 2.98 -13.54 -5.43
CA PRO A 150 3.71 -13.22 -4.21
C PRO A 150 2.94 -13.55 -2.94
N SER A 151 3.69 -13.58 -1.82
CA SER A 151 3.17 -13.88 -0.48
C SER A 151 2.26 -12.77 0.07
N CYS A 152 2.40 -11.54 -0.43
CA CYS A 152 1.64 -10.36 -0.03
C CYS A 152 1.34 -9.45 -1.22
N SER A 153 0.34 -8.58 -1.08
CA SER A 153 0.00 -7.59 -2.12
C SER A 153 0.35 -6.16 -1.75
N THR A 154 0.94 -5.94 -0.58
CA THR A 154 1.29 -4.61 -0.07
C THR A 154 2.59 -4.67 0.72
N GLY A 155 3.35 -3.60 0.64
CA GLY A 155 4.56 -3.43 1.43
C GLY A 155 5.19 -2.07 1.19
N PHE A 156 6.49 -2.00 1.45
CA PHE A 156 7.27 -0.79 1.43
C PHE A 156 8.52 -0.97 0.58
N TRP A 157 8.94 0.11 -0.04
CA TRP A 157 10.07 0.13 -0.95
C TRP A 157 10.95 1.34 -0.68
N LEU A 158 12.25 1.10 -0.54
CA LEU A 158 13.29 2.12 -0.52
C LEU A 158 13.99 2.10 -1.88
N PRO A 159 13.65 3.06 -2.78
CA PRO A 159 14.24 3.11 -4.09
C PRO A 159 15.70 3.55 -3.98
N ASP A 160 16.56 2.94 -4.80
CA ASP A 160 17.98 3.33 -4.95
C ASP A 160 18.19 4.59 -5.80
N LYS A 161 17.11 5.12 -6.39
CA LYS A 161 17.12 6.33 -7.22
C LYS A 161 15.92 7.22 -6.93
N ASP A 162 16.06 8.49 -7.29
CA ASP A 162 14.96 9.46 -7.26
C ASP A 162 13.81 9.00 -8.17
N LEU A 163 12.57 9.23 -7.73
CA LEU A 163 11.37 9.05 -8.52
C LEU A 163 10.86 10.42 -8.99
N HIS A 164 10.60 10.55 -10.28
CA HIS A 164 10.13 11.81 -10.86
C HIS A 164 8.63 11.76 -11.11
N ARG A 165 7.93 12.80 -10.69
CA ARG A 165 6.50 12.95 -10.95
C ARG A 165 6.28 13.03 -12.46
N CYS A 166 5.35 12.24 -12.95
CA CYS A 166 4.95 12.20 -14.36
C CYS A 166 3.46 11.88 -14.48
N TYR A 167 2.98 11.75 -15.71
CA TYR A 167 1.60 11.39 -16.00
C TYR A 167 1.58 10.29 -17.05
N ASP A 168 0.67 9.33 -16.91
CA ASP A 168 0.45 8.34 -17.96
C ASP A 168 -0.40 8.92 -19.12
N PHE A 169 -0.62 8.13 -20.15
CA PHE A 169 -1.38 8.53 -21.33
C PHE A 169 -2.83 8.96 -21.04
N ASN A 170 -3.41 8.58 -19.89
CA ASN A 170 -4.73 9.00 -19.45
C ASN A 170 -4.67 10.21 -18.51
N ASN A 171 -3.53 10.92 -18.48
CA ASN A 171 -3.25 12.00 -17.55
C ASN A 171 -3.38 11.58 -16.07
N LYS A 172 -3.16 10.30 -15.75
CA LYS A 172 -3.14 9.83 -14.36
C LYS A 172 -1.77 10.08 -13.76
N LEU A 173 -1.77 10.69 -12.58
CA LEU A 173 -0.55 10.98 -11.81
C LEU A 173 0.23 9.68 -11.55
N CYS A 174 1.50 9.69 -11.93
CA CYS A 174 2.45 8.61 -11.75
C CYS A 174 3.76 9.16 -11.18
N TYR A 175 4.60 8.24 -10.72
CA TYR A 175 6.03 8.50 -10.53
C TYR A 175 6.82 7.55 -11.40
N CYS A 176 7.86 8.06 -12.05
CA CYS A 176 8.73 7.26 -12.90
C CYS A 176 10.09 7.03 -12.22
N TYR A 177 10.53 5.79 -12.29
CA TYR A 177 11.88 5.37 -11.98
C TYR A 177 12.64 5.20 -13.31
N LYS A 178 13.86 5.76 -13.40
CA LYS A 178 14.74 5.59 -14.56
C LYS A 178 15.89 4.64 -14.23
N GLY A 179 15.89 3.46 -14.83
CA GLY A 179 16.98 2.49 -14.75
C GLY A 179 18.19 2.92 -15.57
N ASP A 180 19.31 2.22 -15.40
CA ASP A 180 20.57 2.55 -16.10
C ASP A 180 20.55 2.18 -17.59
N SER A 181 19.72 1.19 -17.97
CA SER A 181 19.63 0.70 -19.35
C SER A 181 18.48 1.34 -20.15
N ASN A 182 18.22 2.63 -19.93
CA ASN A 182 17.06 3.36 -20.48
C ASN A 182 15.68 2.78 -20.11
N GLU A 183 15.62 1.86 -19.15
CA GLU A 183 14.36 1.32 -18.63
C GLU A 183 13.62 2.43 -17.86
N VAL A 184 12.32 2.58 -18.14
CA VAL A 184 11.46 3.52 -17.41
C VAL A 184 10.32 2.72 -16.80
N TYR A 185 10.21 2.75 -15.48
CA TYR A 185 9.12 2.10 -14.77
C TYR A 185 8.13 3.14 -14.25
N TYR A 186 6.84 2.91 -14.48
CA TYR A 186 5.77 3.81 -14.08
C TYR A 186 5.00 3.24 -12.90
N LEU A 187 4.89 4.04 -11.84
CA LEU A 187 4.15 3.71 -10.63
C LEU A 187 2.95 4.67 -10.51
N PRO A 188 1.73 4.24 -10.91
CA PRO A 188 0.53 5.04 -10.72
C PRO A 188 0.31 5.40 -9.26
N TYR A 189 0.05 6.68 -8.99
CA TYR A 189 -0.26 7.13 -7.64
C TYR A 189 -1.77 7.08 -7.39
N VAL A 190 -2.14 6.34 -6.35
CA VAL A 190 -3.52 6.10 -5.94
C VAL A 190 -3.78 6.53 -4.49
N GLY A 191 -2.82 7.22 -3.86
CA GLY A 191 -2.93 7.71 -2.49
C GLY A 191 -3.83 8.94 -2.35
N VAL A 192 -3.89 9.49 -1.14
CA VAL A 192 -4.77 10.63 -0.80
C VAL A 192 -4.03 11.87 -0.30
N PHE A 193 -2.69 11.88 -0.31
CA PHE A 193 -1.95 13.11 -0.02
C PHE A 193 -2.31 14.20 -1.02
N LYS A 194 -2.56 15.39 -0.49
CA LYS A 194 -2.99 16.57 -1.24
C LYS A 194 -1.85 17.11 -2.11
N GLU A 195 -0.65 17.15 -1.54
CA GLU A 195 0.55 17.61 -2.21
C GLU A 195 1.36 16.41 -2.69
N THR A 196 1.84 16.51 -3.93
CA THR A 196 2.63 15.47 -4.61
C THR A 196 3.89 16.15 -5.13
N PRO A 197 5.06 15.94 -4.50
CA PRO A 197 6.27 16.65 -4.88
C PRO A 197 6.72 16.24 -6.29
N PRO A 198 7.39 17.13 -7.04
CA PRO A 198 7.89 16.81 -8.38
C PRO A 198 8.95 15.71 -8.38
N VAL A 199 9.65 15.51 -7.25
CA VAL A 199 10.65 14.47 -7.06
C VAL A 199 10.47 13.87 -5.68
N LEU A 200 10.45 12.54 -5.59
CA LEU A 200 10.66 11.80 -4.34
C LEU A 200 12.11 11.33 -4.35
N LYS A 201 12.88 11.71 -3.35
CA LYS A 201 14.31 11.38 -3.30
C LYS A 201 14.52 9.89 -3.10
N LYS A 202 15.66 9.37 -3.57
CA LYS A 202 16.13 8.05 -3.15
C LYS A 202 16.06 7.92 -1.62
N ASP A 203 15.89 6.69 -1.14
CA ASP A 203 15.68 6.41 0.29
C ASP A 203 14.37 6.98 0.89
N THR A 204 13.51 7.62 0.10
CA THR A 204 12.12 7.88 0.54
C THR A 204 11.39 6.54 0.71
N LEU A 205 10.75 6.31 1.86
CA LEU A 205 10.02 5.07 2.10
C LEU A 205 8.68 5.10 1.36
N ILE A 206 8.58 4.35 0.27
CA ILE A 206 7.40 4.31 -0.60
C ILE A 206 6.47 3.16 -0.19
N ARG A 207 5.18 3.44 0.03
CA ARG A 207 4.16 2.39 0.18
C ARG A 207 3.71 1.94 -1.20
N VAL A 208 3.98 0.69 -1.54
CA VAL A 208 3.56 0.05 -2.79
C VAL A 208 2.45 -0.98 -2.54
N SER A 209 1.62 -1.20 -3.57
CA SER A 209 0.52 -2.16 -3.51
C SER A 209 0.12 -2.67 -4.87
N LEU A 210 -0.48 -3.85 -4.89
CA LEU A 210 -1.11 -4.43 -6.07
C LEU A 210 -2.61 -4.14 -6.09
N SER A 211 -3.15 -3.86 -7.28
CA SER A 211 -4.60 -3.82 -7.51
C SER A 211 -5.22 -5.19 -7.27
N ARG A 212 -6.53 -5.23 -7.07
CA ARG A 212 -7.28 -6.50 -7.23
C ARG A 212 -7.11 -7.02 -8.65
N TRP A 213 -7.27 -8.33 -8.82
CA TRP A 213 -7.31 -8.98 -10.14
C TRP A 213 -8.30 -8.26 -11.05
N PHE A 214 -7.83 -7.82 -12.21
CA PHE A 214 -8.62 -7.08 -13.19
C PHE A 214 -8.07 -7.25 -14.62
N GLY A 215 -8.96 -7.18 -15.60
CA GLY A 215 -8.64 -7.23 -17.03
C GLY A 215 -8.58 -8.64 -17.61
N GLU A 216 -8.26 -8.71 -18.91
CA GLU A 216 -8.06 -9.95 -19.65
C GLU A 216 -6.73 -9.87 -20.43
N PRO A 217 -5.73 -10.73 -20.12
CA PRO A 217 -5.69 -11.65 -18.99
C PRO A 217 -5.71 -10.92 -17.64
N GLU A 218 -6.25 -11.57 -16.60
CA GLU A 218 -6.32 -11.00 -15.26
C GLU A 218 -4.92 -10.69 -14.70
N ARG A 219 -4.75 -9.45 -14.24
CA ARG A 219 -3.51 -8.97 -13.62
C ARG A 219 -3.77 -8.18 -12.35
N CYS A 220 -2.78 -8.20 -11.47
CA CYS A 220 -2.67 -7.35 -10.30
C CYS A 220 -1.63 -6.26 -10.62
N TRP A 221 -2.06 -5.01 -10.79
CA TRP A 221 -1.18 -3.92 -11.23
C TRP A 221 -0.46 -3.25 -10.06
N LEU A 222 0.83 -2.97 -10.23
CA LEU A 222 1.63 -2.19 -9.28
C LEU A 222 1.12 -0.75 -9.20
N MET A 223 1.00 -0.25 -7.97
CA MET A 223 0.59 1.12 -7.66
C MET A 223 1.34 1.62 -6.43
N MET A 224 1.48 2.94 -6.34
CA MET A 224 1.99 3.66 -5.18
C MET A 224 0.83 4.33 -4.43
N SER A 225 0.77 4.22 -3.11
CA SER A 225 -0.33 4.84 -2.34
C SER A 225 0.08 5.86 -1.29
N GLY A 226 1.38 6.15 -1.18
CA GLY A 226 1.91 7.07 -0.20
C GLY A 226 3.42 6.91 -0.08
N TRP A 227 4.03 7.83 0.64
CA TRP A 227 5.46 7.86 0.92
C TRP A 227 5.70 8.52 2.27
N PHE A 228 6.87 8.28 2.84
CA PHE A 228 7.34 8.89 4.08
C PHE A 228 8.79 9.30 3.85
N GLU A 229 9.12 10.54 4.16
CA GLU A 229 10.45 11.11 3.88
C GLU A 229 11.33 11.02 5.12
N PRO A 230 12.64 10.78 4.95
CA PRO A 230 13.58 10.84 6.05
C PRO A 230 13.54 12.23 6.72
N PRO A 231 13.85 12.32 8.02
CA PRO A 231 13.94 13.60 8.69
C PRO A 231 14.92 14.52 7.95
N THR A 232 14.52 15.76 7.68
CA THR A 232 15.44 16.76 7.11
C THR A 232 16.54 17.02 8.15
N VAL A 233 17.76 16.55 7.87
CA VAL A 233 18.92 16.93 8.67
C VAL A 233 19.18 18.41 8.39
N ILE A 234 18.80 19.27 9.33
CA ILE A 234 19.29 20.65 9.34
C ILE A 234 20.74 20.56 9.78
N THR A 235 21.67 20.54 8.84
CA THR A 235 23.07 20.86 9.14
C THR A 235 23.10 22.34 9.55
N LEU A 236 23.24 22.58 10.85
CA LEU A 236 23.56 23.89 11.40
C LEU A 236 25.01 24.26 11.07
#